data_AF-A0A3M1FUG6-F1
#
_entry.id   AF-A0A3M1FUG6-F1
#
_cell.length_a   1.000
_cell.length_b   1.000
_cell.length_c   1.000
_cell.angle_alpha   90.00
_cell.angle_beta   90.00
_cell.angle_gamma   90.00
#
_symmetry.space_group_name_H-M   'P 1'
#
loop_
_entity.id
_entity.type
_entity.pdbx_description
1 polymer ?
#
loop_
_entity_poly.entity_id
_entity_poly.type
_entity_poly.pdbx_seq_one_letter_code
_entity_poly.pdbx_strand_id
1 'polypeptide(L)' 'MSGLEALQSVQYVTVKGKRFAVLDAEDWEALVEWLETLEDLEIARQAVAALRKANGDREKAGWLRWEEIRGELE' A
#
# COMPACT_ATOMS: atom_id res chain seq x y z
N MET A 1 -0.72 12.38 -10.83
CA MET A 1 -1.11 11.40 -11.88
C MET A 1 -1.62 10.14 -11.21
N SER A 2 -2.29 9.23 -11.94
CA SER A 2 -2.53 7.87 -11.46
C SER A 2 -1.21 7.08 -11.43
N GLY A 3 -1.08 6.06 -10.56
CA GLY A 3 0.14 5.24 -10.48
C GLY A 3 0.55 4.61 -11.81
N LEU A 4 -0.41 4.28 -12.68
CA LEU A 4 -0.13 3.77 -14.02
C LEU A 4 0.51 4.82 -14.94
N GLU A 5 0.09 6.07 -14.86
CA GLU A 5 0.65 7.16 -15.64
C GLU A 5 2.10 7.46 -15.22
N ALA A 6 2.41 7.37 -13.91
CA ALA A 6 3.78 7.48 -13.40
C ALA A 6 4.70 6.39 -13.97
N LEU A 7 4.22 5.15 -14.10
CA LEU A 7 4.99 4.07 -14.73
C LEU A 7 5.23 4.29 -16.23
N GLN A 8 4.34 5.02 -16.90
CA GLN A 8 4.44 5.33 -18.33
C GLN A 8 5.28 6.59 -18.61
N SER A 9 5.49 7.45 -17.61
CA SER A 9 6.27 8.69 -17.74
C SER A 9 7.77 8.50 -17.56
N VAL A 10 8.24 7.28 -17.25
CA VAL A 10 9.65 6.96 -17.01
C VAL A 10 10.54 7.44 -18.17
N GLN A 11 11.47 8.32 -17.84
CA GLN A 11 12.55 8.72 -18.73
C GLN A 11 13.83 7.96 -18.39
N TYR A 12 14.78 7.94 -19.33
CA TYR A 12 16.05 7.27 -19.12
C TYR A 12 17.23 8.19 -19.39
N VAL A 13 18.20 8.20 -18.48
CA VAL A 13 19.48 8.89 -18.65
C VAL A 13 20.63 7.90 -18.51
N THR A 14 21.72 8.12 -19.24
CA THR A 14 22.93 7.29 -19.14
C THR A 14 24.09 8.11 -18.60
N VAL A 15 24.66 7.67 -17.48
CA VAL A 15 25.80 8.33 -16.83
C VAL A 15 26.93 7.31 -16.67
N LYS A 16 28.10 7.60 -17.26
CA LYS A 16 29.29 6.73 -17.23
C LYS A 16 28.99 5.28 -17.64
N GLY A 17 28.17 5.09 -18.68
CA GLY A 17 27.81 3.77 -19.21
C GLY A 17 26.70 3.04 -18.44
N LYS A 18 26.18 3.61 -17.35
CA LYS A 18 25.04 3.05 -16.60
C LYS A 18 23.76 3.80 -16.95
N ARG A 19 22.69 3.06 -17.30
CA ARG A 19 21.36 3.60 -17.59
C ARG A 19 20.53 3.68 -16.29
N PHE A 20 19.89 4.81 -16.08
CA PHE A 20 19.03 5.10 -14.94
C PHE A 20 17.62 5.41 -15.44
N ALA A 21 16.61 5.01 -14.68
CA ALA A 21 15.23 5.47 -14.82
C ALA A 21 15.08 6.76 -14.00
N VAL A 22 14.42 7.76 -14.57
CA VAL A 22 14.16 9.04 -13.94
C VAL A 22 12.66 9.29 -14.00
N LEU A 23 12.11 9.64 -12.85
CA LEU A 23 10.72 9.99 -12.63
C LEU A 23 10.68 11.33 -11.92
N ASP A 24 9.57 12.05 -12.10
CA ASP A 24 9.25 13.17 -11.21
C ASP A 24 9.07 12.64 -9.78
N ALA A 25 9.48 13.43 -8.78
CA ALA A 25 9.43 13.00 -7.40
C ALA A 25 7.98 12.83 -6.90
N GLU A 26 7.07 13.72 -7.30
CA GLU A 26 5.65 13.65 -6.94
C GLU A 26 5.00 12.42 -7.58
N ASP A 27 5.36 12.11 -8.83
CA ASP A 27 4.90 10.90 -9.52
C ASP A 27 5.41 9.61 -8.87
N TRP A 28 6.65 9.63 -8.37
CA TRP A 28 7.21 8.51 -7.62
C TRP A 28 6.47 8.29 -6.29
N GLU A 29 6.23 9.35 -5.53
CA GLU A 29 5.47 9.27 -4.28
C GLU A 29 4.04 8.79 -4.52
N ALA A 30 3.37 9.32 -5.55
CA ALA A 30 2.02 8.88 -5.93
C ALA A 30 1.98 7.41 -6.36
N LEU A 31 3.03 6.91 -7.02
CA LEU A 31 3.14 5.49 -7.36
C LEU A 31 3.27 4.62 -6.11
N VAL A 32 4.07 5.04 -5.12
CA VAL A 32 4.22 4.32 -3.85
C VAL A 32 2.89 4.30 -3.09
N GLU A 33 2.24 5.45 -2.91
CA GLU A 33 0.94 5.55 -2.24
C GLU A 33 -0.13 4.68 -2.93
N TRP A 34 -0.11 4.63 -4.27
CA TRP A 34 -1.03 3.78 -5.03
C TRP A 34 -0.79 2.29 -4.75
N LEU A 35 0.47 1.84 -4.65
CA LEU A 35 0.80 0.46 -4.31
C LEU A 35 0.37 0.12 -2.88
N GLU A 36 0.65 0.99 -1.91
CA GLU A 36 0.22 0.84 -0.52
C GLU A 36 -1.31 0.75 -0.42
N THR A 37 -2.03 1.59 -1.17
CA THR A 37 -3.50 1.55 -1.23
C THR A 37 -4.02 0.19 -1.74
N LEU A 38 -3.34 -0.43 -2.71
CA LEU A 38 -3.72 -1.74 -3.21
C LEU A 38 -3.50 -2.83 -2.15
N GLU A 39 -2.39 -2.77 -1.42
CA GLU A 39 -2.08 -3.69 -0.32
C GLU A 39 -3.09 -3.54 0.83
N ASP A 40 -3.35 -2.31 1.27
CA ASP A 40 -4.33 -1.98 2.30
C ASP A 40 -5.73 -2.43 1.93
N LEU A 41 -6.12 -2.25 0.66
CA LEU A 41 -7.42 -2.70 0.16
C LEU A 41 -7.56 -4.21 0.24
N GLU A 42 -6.50 -4.96 -0.07
CA GLU A 42 -6.52 -6.43 0.05
C GLU A 42 -6.61 -6.87 1.52
N ILE A 43 -5.84 -6.24 2.42
CA ILE A 43 -5.93 -6.47 3.87
C ILE A 43 -7.37 -6.20 4.36
N ALA A 44 -7.97 -5.08 3.96
CA ALA A 44 -9.33 -4.73 4.32
C ALA A 44 -10.35 -5.76 3.79
N ARG A 45 -10.20 -6.23 2.55
CA ARG A 45 -11.06 -7.29 1.98
C ARG A 45 -10.97 -8.57 2.78
N GLN A 46 -9.76 -9.00 3.15
CA GLN A 46 -9.54 -10.20 3.96
C GLN A 46 -10.13 -10.05 5.37
N ALA A 47 -9.93 -8.90 6.02
CA ALA A 47 -10.50 -8.61 7.33
C ALA A 47 -12.04 -8.63 7.32
N VAL A 48 -12.67 -8.05 6.28
CA VAL A 48 -14.13 -8.09 6.10
C VAL A 48 -14.61 -9.52 5.84
N ALA A 49 -13.89 -10.32 5.05
CA ALA A 49 -14.24 -11.71 4.81
C ALA A 49 -14.20 -12.55 6.11
N ALA A 50 -13.15 -12.37 6.93
CA ALA A 50 -13.04 -13.01 8.24
C ALA A 50 -14.18 -12.59 9.18
N LEU A 51 -14.50 -11.29 9.24
CA LEU A 51 -15.59 -10.77 10.04
C LEU A 51 -16.95 -11.35 9.64
N ARG A 52 -17.22 -11.47 8.33
CA ARG A 52 -18.43 -12.12 7.82
C ARG A 52 -18.49 -13.59 8.21
N LYS A 53 -17.38 -14.33 8.12
CA LYS A 53 -17.29 -15.73 8.56
C LYS A 53 -17.55 -15.88 10.07
N ALA A 54 -17.17 -14.87 10.85
CA ALA A 54 -17.43 -14.79 12.28
C ALA A 54 -18.83 -14.23 12.63
N ASN A 55 -19.72 -14.04 11.64
CA ASN A 55 -21.07 -13.47 11.82
C ASN A 55 -21.05 -12.08 12.49
N GLY A 56 -20.04 -11.27 12.19
CA GLY A 56 -19.88 -9.91 12.75
C GLY A 56 -19.18 -9.86 14.11
N ASP A 57 -18.81 -11.00 14.69
CA ASP A 57 -18.08 -11.06 15.95
C ASP A 57 -16.60 -10.73 15.72
N ARG A 58 -16.17 -9.56 16.20
CA ARG A 58 -14.82 -9.02 15.97
C ARG A 58 -13.74 -9.81 16.70
N GLU A 59 -14.00 -10.28 17.92
CA GLU A 59 -13.04 -11.08 18.67
C GLU A 59 -12.82 -12.43 17.98
N LYS A 60 -13.90 -13.09 17.52
CA LYS A 60 -13.78 -14.34 16.75
C LYS A 60 -13.15 -14.14 15.37
N ALA A 61 -13.24 -12.94 14.80
CA ALA A 61 -12.54 -12.56 13.58
C ALA A 61 -11.05 -12.25 13.78
N GLY A 62 -10.56 -12.32 15.03
CA GLY A 62 -9.17 -12.06 15.38
C GLY A 62 -8.79 -10.58 15.47
N TRP A 63 -9.77 -9.68 15.57
CA TRP A 63 -9.49 -8.25 15.73
C TRP A 63 -8.99 -7.97 17.14
N LEU A 64 -7.94 -7.15 17.23
CA LEU A 64 -7.35 -6.71 18.49
C LEU A 64 -8.02 -5.41 18.95
N ARG A 65 -8.13 -5.21 20.26
CA ARG A 65 -8.63 -3.94 20.81
C ARG A 65 -7.53 -2.89 20.72
N TRP A 66 -7.88 -1.70 20.27
CA TRP A 66 -6.92 -0.61 20.07
C TRP A 66 -6.14 -0.28 21.35
N GLU A 67 -6.82 -0.29 22.49
CA GLU A 67 -6.25 -0.02 23.80
C GLU A 67 -5.14 -0.99 24.19
N GLU A 68 -5.15 -2.21 23.64
CA GLU A 68 -4.18 -3.27 23.93
C GLU A 68 -2.93 -3.16 23.08
N ILE A 69 -3.05 -2.71 21.83
CA ILE A 69 -1.95 -2.76 20.85
C ILE A 69 -1.29 -1.40 20.58
N ARG A 70 -1.92 -0.29 20.93
CA ARG A 70 -1.43 1.05 20.55
C ARG A 70 -0.02 1.37 21.04
N GLY A 71 0.44 0.72 22.11
CA GLY A 71 1.78 0.91 22.67
C GLY A 71 2.87 0.14 21.93
N GLU A 72 2.52 -0.73 20.98
CA GLU A 72 3.47 -1.53 20.19
C GLU A 72 3.82 -0.88 18.84
N LEU A 73 3.17 0.24 18.49
CA LEU A 73 3.26 0.91 17.18
C LEU A 73 4.22 2.12 17.17
N GLU A 74 5.24 2.13 18.03
CA GLU A 74 6.29 3.17 18.07
C GLU A 74 7.40 2.99 17.03
#